data_AF-A0A060HG48-F1
#
_entry.id   AF-A0A060HG48-F1
#
_cell.length_a   1.000
_cell.length_b   1.000
_cell.length_c   1.000
_cell.angle_alpha   90.00
_cell.angle_beta   90.00
_cell.angle_gamma   90.00
#
_symmetry.space_group_name_H-M   'P 1'
#
loop_
_entity.id
_entity.type
_entity.pdbx_description
1 polymer ?
#
loop_
_entity_poly.entity_id
_entity_poly.type
_entity_poly.pdbx_seq_one_letter_code
_entity_poly.pdbx_strand_id
1 'polypeptide(L)'
;MQVTPICFHMSSPDAAGSGGARIKSAASALLKGGTLVSEPCPKCGGVQVRLADKTSCINCGYENAAKGEQKTTTAPQVQAAGLGASAAIVEGKIAGLASELKDEKDTAVQRQKAELLEAYLRILEKMKALSAK
;
A
#
# COMPACT_ATOMS: atom_id res chain seq x y z
N MET A 1 -35.32 -35.47 32.45
CA MET A 1 -35.30 -34.31 31.52
C MET A 1 -34.83 -33.08 32.29
N GLN A 2 -33.55 -32.73 32.21
CA GLN A 2 -33.07 -31.38 32.52
C GLN A 2 -31.89 -31.11 31.58
N VAL A 3 -32.17 -30.42 30.48
CA VAL A 3 -31.18 -29.94 29.51
C VAL A 3 -30.79 -28.55 29.98
N THR A 4 -29.59 -28.39 30.53
CA THR A 4 -29.02 -27.08 30.85
C THR A 4 -28.55 -26.40 29.56
N PRO A 5 -28.86 -25.11 29.34
CA PRO A 5 -28.33 -24.38 28.21
C PRO A 5 -26.84 -24.10 28.47
N ILE A 6 -25.98 -24.64 27.61
CA ILE A 6 -24.56 -24.26 27.56
C ILE A 6 -24.53 -22.86 26.93
N CYS A 7 -24.48 -21.82 27.77
CA CYS A 7 -24.16 -20.48 27.31
C CYS A 7 -22.68 -20.46 26.88
N PHE A 8 -22.43 -20.60 25.58
CA PHE A 8 -21.12 -20.35 24.99
C PHE A 8 -20.83 -18.84 25.13
N HIS A 9 -20.09 -18.49 26.18
CA HIS A 9 -19.54 -17.15 26.33
C HIS A 9 -18.41 -17.01 25.30
N MET A 10 -18.73 -16.39 24.16
CA MET A 10 -17.74 -16.05 23.14
C MET A 10 -16.86 -14.91 23.70
N SER A 11 -15.76 -15.28 24.35
CA SER A 11 -14.72 -14.33 24.74
C SER A 11 -14.10 -13.75 23.47
N SER A 12 -14.41 -12.49 23.20
CA SER A 12 -13.71 -11.65 22.23
C SER A 12 -12.28 -11.38 22.71
N PRO A 13 -11.24 -11.67 21.90
CA PRO A 13 -9.95 -11.05 22.09
C PRO A 13 -9.79 -9.85 21.15
N ASP A 14 -9.85 -8.66 21.74
CA ASP A 14 -9.32 -7.42 21.18
C ASP A 14 -7.80 -7.54 21.02
N ALA A 15 -7.35 -8.05 19.88
CA ALA A 15 -5.97 -7.97 19.43
C ALA A 15 -5.85 -6.81 18.41
N ALA A 16 -5.42 -5.66 18.89
CA ALA A 16 -5.05 -4.49 18.10
C ALA A 16 -3.78 -4.77 17.28
N GLY A 17 -3.91 -5.61 16.25
CA GLY A 17 -3.00 -5.66 15.11
C GLY A 17 -3.55 -4.76 14.02
N SER A 18 -2.73 -3.85 13.49
CA SER A 18 -3.10 -2.85 12.46
C SER A 18 -3.80 -3.43 11.21
N GLY A 19 -3.75 -4.75 10.97
CA GLY A 19 -4.49 -5.43 9.91
C GLY A 19 -5.98 -5.65 10.18
N GLY A 20 -6.38 -5.91 11.44
CA GLY A 20 -7.78 -6.24 11.78
C GLY A 20 -8.73 -5.06 11.58
N ALA A 21 -8.28 -3.85 11.90
CA ALA A 21 -9.05 -2.62 11.66
C ALA A 21 -9.33 -2.39 10.16
N ARG A 22 -8.37 -2.72 9.29
CA ARG A 22 -8.50 -2.54 7.84
C ARG A 22 -9.49 -3.53 7.24
N ILE A 23 -9.48 -4.78 7.70
CA ILE A 23 -10.45 -5.79 7.27
C ILE A 23 -11.87 -5.39 7.70
N LYS A 24 -12.05 -4.89 8.93
CA LYS A 24 -13.36 -4.38 9.38
C LYS A 24 -13.84 -3.19 8.56
N SER A 25 -12.97 -2.24 8.24
CA SER A 25 -13.29 -1.11 7.36
C SER A 25 -13.62 -1.54 5.93
N ALA A 26 -12.85 -2.48 5.37
CA ALA A 26 -13.10 -3.04 4.04
C ALA A 26 -14.43 -3.78 3.97
N ALA A 27 -14.73 -4.62 4.97
CA ALA A 27 -16.01 -5.31 5.08
C ALA A 27 -17.17 -4.30 5.22
N SER A 28 -16.99 -3.25 6.04
CA SER A 28 -17.98 -2.17 6.18
C SER A 28 -18.20 -1.41 4.89
N ALA A 29 -17.16 -1.23 4.06
CA ALA A 29 -17.29 -0.61 2.76
C ALA A 29 -18.12 -1.47 1.80
N LEU A 30 -17.88 -2.78 1.75
CA LEU A 30 -18.69 -3.70 0.93
C LEU A 30 -20.15 -3.73 1.39
N LEU A 31 -20.40 -3.76 2.70
CA LEU A 31 -21.75 -3.70 3.27
C LEU A 31 -22.51 -2.41 2.92
N LYS A 32 -21.78 -1.30 2.71
CA LYS A 32 -22.32 0.00 2.28
C LYS A 32 -22.45 0.14 0.76
N GLY A 33 -22.26 -0.93 -0.01
CA GLY A 33 -22.34 -0.92 -1.47
C GLY A 33 -21.01 -0.61 -2.16
N GLY A 34 -19.88 -0.77 -1.46
CA GLY A 34 -18.56 -0.69 -2.06
C GLY A 34 -18.24 -1.89 -2.94
N THR A 35 -17.31 -1.72 -3.86
CA THR A 35 -16.88 -2.74 -4.83
C THR A 35 -15.39 -3.01 -4.74
N LEU A 36 -14.98 -4.24 -5.06
CA LEU A 36 -13.56 -4.55 -5.23
C LEU A 36 -13.09 -4.01 -6.58
N VAL A 37 -11.96 -3.33 -6.59
CA VAL A 37 -11.33 -2.82 -7.81
C VAL A 37 -10.41 -3.92 -8.34
N SER A 38 -10.52 -4.23 -9.63
CA SER A 38 -9.68 -5.24 -10.29
C SER A 38 -8.22 -4.81 -10.42
N GLU A 39 -7.94 -3.51 -10.39
CA GLU A 39 -6.59 -2.97 -10.39
C GLU A 39 -5.88 -3.24 -9.06
N PRO A 40 -4.69 -3.87 -9.08
CA PRO A 40 -3.89 -4.07 -7.87
C PRO A 40 -3.35 -2.75 -7.34
N CYS A 41 -3.22 -2.63 -6.01
CA CYS A 41 -2.72 -1.41 -5.37
C CYS A 41 -1.31 -1.03 -5.88
N PRO A 42 -1.07 0.23 -6.29
CA PRO A 42 0.23 0.64 -6.84
C PRO A 42 1.35 0.64 -5.80
N LYS A 43 1.03 0.62 -4.50
CA LYS A 43 2.03 0.56 -3.42
C LYS A 43 2.46 -0.85 -3.05
N CYS A 44 1.55 -1.82 -3.06
CA CYS A 44 1.83 -3.18 -2.54
C CYS A 44 1.28 -4.33 -3.37
N GLY A 45 0.62 -4.06 -4.50
CA GLY A 45 -0.05 -5.06 -5.33
C GLY A 45 -1.31 -5.68 -4.72
N GLY A 46 -1.74 -5.21 -3.54
CA GLY A 46 -2.89 -5.76 -2.82
C GLY A 46 -4.25 -5.35 -3.37
N VAL A 47 -5.30 -6.06 -2.95
CA VAL A 47 -6.69 -5.80 -3.35
C VAL A 47 -7.18 -4.45 -2.83
N GLN A 48 -7.91 -3.72 -3.67
CA GLN A 48 -8.48 -2.40 -3.37
C GLN A 48 -10.01 -2.46 -3.28
N VAL A 49 -10.59 -1.66 -2.39
CA VAL A 49 -12.05 -1.50 -2.23
C VAL A 49 -12.42 -0.06 -2.53
N ARG A 50 -13.43 0.14 -3.37
CA ARG A 50 -14.05 1.43 -3.64
C ARG A 50 -15.35 1.57 -2.90
N LEU A 51 -15.55 2.71 -2.23
CA LEU A 51 -16.84 3.10 -1.68
C LEU A 51 -17.08 4.56 -2.06
N ALA A 52 -18.13 4.80 -2.84
CA ALA A 52 -18.39 6.10 -3.46
C ALA A 52 -17.13 6.63 -4.18
N ASP A 53 -16.56 7.72 -3.69
CA ASP A 53 -15.40 8.41 -4.27
C ASP A 53 -14.09 8.13 -3.52
N LYS A 54 -14.01 7.05 -2.75
CA LYS A 54 -12.80 6.67 -2.03
C LYS A 54 -12.40 5.24 -2.36
N THR A 55 -11.16 5.06 -2.82
CA THR A 55 -10.53 3.76 -3.01
C THR A 55 -9.54 3.51 -1.89
N SER A 56 -9.60 2.38 -1.19
CA SER A 56 -8.66 2.02 -0.12
C SER A 56 -8.12 0.60 -0.33
N CYS A 57 -6.82 0.40 -0.11
CA CYS A 57 -6.18 -0.91 -0.15
C CYS A 57 -6.33 -1.63 1.18
N ILE A 58 -6.84 -2.87 1.14
CA ILE A 58 -7.05 -3.71 2.33
C ILE A 58 -5.71 -4.06 3.00
N ASN A 59 -4.67 -4.26 2.19
CA ASN A 59 -3.36 -4.72 2.66
C ASN A 59 -2.52 -3.59 3.26
N CYS A 60 -2.23 -2.54 2.48
CA CYS A 60 -1.34 -1.46 2.92
C CYS A 60 -2.05 -0.22 3.46
N GLY A 61 -3.38 -0.13 3.36
CA GLY A 61 -4.15 1.04 3.81
C GLY A 61 -3.99 2.26 2.91
N TYR A 62 -3.49 2.06 1.68
CA TYR A 62 -3.35 3.15 0.72
C TYR A 62 -4.71 3.64 0.26
N GLU A 63 -4.99 4.93 0.43
CA GLU A 63 -6.24 5.56 0.03
C GLU A 63 -6.03 6.52 -1.15
N ASN A 64 -6.89 6.45 -2.17
CA ASN A 64 -6.98 7.41 -3.25
C ASN A 64 -8.38 7.99 -3.28
N ALA A 65 -8.49 9.32 -3.23
CA ALA A 65 -9.72 10.00 -3.57
C ALA A 65 -9.95 9.84 -5.06
N ALA A 66 -10.98 9.10 -5.39
CA ALA A 66 -11.43 8.94 -6.74
C ALA A 66 -12.11 10.21 -7.24
N LYS A 67 -11.36 11.08 -7.89
CA LYS A 67 -11.98 11.99 -8.86
C LYS A 67 -12.40 11.17 -10.06
N GLY A 68 -13.71 11.03 -10.25
CA GLY A 68 -14.28 10.68 -11.55
C GLY A 68 -13.66 11.57 -12.62
N GLU A 69 -13.32 10.96 -13.74
CA GLU A 69 -12.61 11.60 -14.84
C GLU A 69 -13.38 12.81 -15.37
N GLN A 70 -12.80 14.01 -15.27
CA GLN A 70 -13.01 15.06 -16.27
C GLN A 70 -11.76 15.92 -16.44
N LYS A 71 -11.35 15.94 -17.70
CA LYS A 71 -10.19 16.54 -18.35
C LYS A 71 -10.29 18.07 -18.46
N THR A 72 -9.13 18.75 -18.60
CA THR A 72 -8.89 20.15 -19.08
C THR A 72 -8.66 21.14 -17.93
N THR A 73 -7.56 21.89 -17.75
CA THR A 73 -6.28 22.21 -18.43
C THR A 73 -5.47 22.90 -17.33
N THR A 74 -4.21 22.56 -17.04
CA THR A 74 -3.04 23.16 -17.70
C THR A 74 -1.89 22.15 -17.73
N ALA A 75 -1.46 21.79 -18.93
CA ALA A 75 -0.09 21.30 -19.15
C ALA A 75 0.81 22.55 -19.29
N PRO A 76 2.11 22.47 -18.99
CA PRO A 76 3.02 21.59 -19.74
C PRO A 76 3.77 20.66 -18.77
N GLN A 77 3.95 19.37 -19.00
CA GLN A 77 4.21 18.67 -20.25
C GLN A 77 3.73 17.22 -20.17
N VAL A 78 3.37 16.72 -21.35
CA VAL A 78 3.31 15.29 -21.65
C VAL A 78 4.72 14.69 -21.47
N GLN A 79 4.77 13.37 -21.24
CA GLN A 79 5.88 12.44 -21.54
C GLN A 79 6.83 12.21 -20.35
N ALA A 80 7.06 10.99 -19.86
CA ALA A 80 7.01 9.71 -20.56
C ALA A 80 6.55 8.57 -19.62
N ALA A 81 5.75 7.65 -20.16
CA ALA A 81 5.97 6.24 -19.84
C ALA A 81 7.41 5.93 -20.28
N GLY A 82 8.34 6.08 -19.36
CA GLY A 82 9.78 6.10 -19.60
C GLY A 82 10.54 6.08 -18.27
N LEU A 83 11.84 5.83 -18.35
CA LEU A 83 12.72 5.56 -17.20
C LEU A 83 12.64 6.63 -16.08
N GLY A 84 12.24 7.87 -16.38
CA GLY A 84 12.09 8.95 -15.39
C GLY A 84 10.98 8.73 -14.36
N ALA A 85 9.80 8.23 -14.77
CA ALA A 85 8.72 7.92 -13.82
C ALA A 85 9.11 6.74 -12.91
N SER A 86 9.83 5.76 -13.45
CA SER A 86 10.40 4.63 -12.71
C SER A 86 11.48 5.07 -11.73
N ALA A 87 12.32 6.04 -12.11
CA ALA A 87 13.35 6.62 -11.25
C ALA A 87 12.74 7.29 -10.02
N ALA A 88 11.70 8.10 -10.19
CA ALA A 88 11.01 8.75 -9.08
C ALA A 88 10.41 7.75 -8.08
N ILE A 89 9.88 6.61 -8.56
CA ILE A 89 9.36 5.54 -7.69
C ILE A 89 10.49 4.91 -6.87
N VAL A 90 11.62 4.61 -7.51
CA VAL A 90 12.78 4.00 -6.84
C VAL A 90 13.36 4.97 -5.80
N GLU A 91 13.48 6.25 -6.12
CA GLU A 91 13.91 7.29 -5.17
C GLU A 91 12.97 7.38 -3.96
N GLY A 92 11.65 7.29 -4.18
CA GLY A 92 10.67 7.21 -3.10
C GLY A 92 10.86 6.00 -2.19
N LYS A 93 11.16 4.82 -2.76
CA LYS A 93 11.44 3.61 -1.96
C LYS A 93 12.74 3.71 -1.17
N ILE A 94 13.78 4.32 -1.74
CA ILE A 94 15.05 4.58 -1.06
C ILE A 94 14.81 5.46 0.17
N ALA A 95 14.06 6.56 0.02
CA ALA A 95 13.74 7.44 1.13
C ALA A 95 12.89 6.75 2.23
N GLY A 96 11.93 5.91 1.83
CA GLY A 96 11.14 5.09 2.75
C GLY A 96 11.99 4.12 3.56
N LEU A 97 12.80 3.31 2.89
CA LEU A 97 13.69 2.34 3.54
C LEU A 97 14.73 3.01 4.45
N ALA A 98 15.28 4.16 4.04
CA ALA A 98 16.21 4.93 4.88
C ALA A 98 15.53 5.44 6.17
N SER A 99 14.26 5.85 6.08
CA SER A 99 13.47 6.25 7.25
C SER A 99 13.19 5.06 8.16
N GLU A 100 12.80 3.91 7.59
CA GLU A 100 12.57 2.67 8.35
C GLU A 100 13.84 2.12 9.00
N LEU A 101 15.01 2.32 8.39
CA LEU A 101 16.30 1.91 8.96
C LEU A 101 16.66 2.69 10.22
N LYS A 102 16.30 3.98 10.26
CA LYS A 102 16.62 4.88 11.38
C LYS A 102 16.02 4.41 12.69
N ASP A 103 14.79 3.90 12.64
CA ASP A 103 14.02 3.50 13.82
C ASP A 103 14.06 1.98 14.08
N GLU A 104 14.54 1.18 13.13
CA GLU A 104 14.71 -0.26 13.28
C GLU A 104 15.81 -0.58 14.29
N LYS A 105 15.54 -1.51 15.22
CA LYS A 105 16.52 -1.90 16.26
C LYS A 105 17.05 -3.32 16.10
N ASP A 106 16.33 -4.16 15.37
CA ASP A 106 16.78 -5.51 15.08
C ASP A 106 17.85 -5.47 13.99
N THR A 107 19.05 -5.95 14.32
CA THR A 107 20.22 -5.91 13.41
C THR A 107 20.07 -6.84 12.21
N ALA A 108 19.31 -7.93 12.32
CA ALA A 108 19.02 -8.80 11.18
C ALA A 108 18.06 -8.09 10.21
N VAL A 109 17.04 -7.40 10.73
CA VAL A 109 16.10 -6.62 9.90
C VAL A 109 16.79 -5.39 9.29
N GLN A 110 17.64 -4.69 10.04
CA GLN A 110 18.48 -3.61 9.51
C GLN A 110 19.33 -4.09 8.34
N ARG A 111 19.96 -5.27 8.46
CA ARG A 111 20.75 -5.86 7.39
C ARG A 111 19.90 -6.12 6.15
N GLN A 112 18.75 -6.77 6.29
CA GLN A 112 17.85 -7.06 5.17
C GLN A 112 17.39 -5.78 4.47
N LYS A 113 17.03 -4.75 5.23
CA LYS A 113 16.61 -3.44 4.67
C LYS A 113 17.78 -2.74 3.98
N ALA A 114 19.00 -2.81 4.52
CA ALA A 114 20.20 -2.22 3.92
C ALA A 114 20.59 -2.91 2.61
N GLU A 115 20.53 -4.24 2.56
CA GLU A 115 20.76 -5.02 1.33
C GLU A 115 19.73 -4.67 0.24
N LEU A 116 18.46 -4.50 0.64
CA LEU A 116 17.41 -4.05 -0.27
C LEU A 116 17.62 -2.59 -0.74
N LEU A 117 18.07 -1.71 0.15
CA LEU A 117 18.40 -0.33 -0.18
C LEU A 117 19.53 -0.25 -1.21
N GLU A 118 20.57 -1.06 -1.05
CA GLU A 118 21.66 -1.19 -2.01
C GLU A 118 21.15 -1.63 -3.39
N ALA A 119 20.24 -2.61 -3.43
CA ALA A 119 19.65 -3.07 -4.68
C ALA A 119 18.90 -1.93 -5.40
N TYR A 120 18.13 -1.11 -4.68
CA TYR A 120 17.44 0.04 -5.27
C TYR A 120 18.40 1.12 -5.78
N LEU A 121 19.49 1.40 -5.07
CA LEU A 121 20.53 2.34 -5.53
C LEU A 121 21.18 1.87 -6.84
N ARG A 122 21.50 0.58 -6.95
CA ARG A 122 22.03 -0.01 -8.20
C ARG A 122 21.04 0.09 -9.36
N ILE A 123 19.74 -0.12 -9.10
CA ILE A 123 18.71 0.03 -10.13
C ILE A 123 18.64 1.49 -10.59
N LEU A 124 18.67 2.45 -9.66
CA LEU A 124 18.66 3.88 -9.97
C LEU A 124 19.87 4.29 -10.83
N GLU A 125 21.06 3.81 -10.49
CA GLU A 125 22.28 4.04 -11.27
C GLU A 125 22.16 3.52 -12.70
N LYS A 126 21.67 2.28 -12.88
CA LYS A 126 21.42 1.72 -14.21
C LYS A 126 20.40 2.52 -15.01
N MET A 127 19.32 2.97 -14.38
CA MET A 127 18.32 3.81 -15.05
C MET A 127 18.91 5.15 -15.51
N LYS A 128 19.77 5.77 -14.69
CA LYS A 128 20.48 7.01 -15.06
C LYS A 128 21.47 6.78 -16.21
N ALA A 129 22.23 5.69 -16.17
CA ALA A 129 23.17 5.33 -17.24
C ALA A 129 22.47 5.06 -18.58
N LEU A 130 21.28 4.44 -18.55
CA LEU A 130 20.46 4.19 -19.74
C LEU A 130 19.78 5.45 -20.27
N SER A 131 19.57 6.47 -19.43
CA SER A 131 18.94 7.74 -19.82
C SER A 131 19.95 8.78 -20.31
N ALA A 132 21.25 8.57 -20.11
CA ALA A 132 22.34 9.46 -20.50
C ALA A 132 23.02 9.04 -21.81
N LYS A 133 22.49 8.03 -22.51
CA LYS A 133 23.03 7.43 -23.73
C LYS A 133 22.07 7.65 -24.89
#